data_AF-A0A7J6TJ16-F1
#
_entry.id   AF-A0A7J6TJ16-F1
#
_cell.length_a   1.000
_cell.length_b   1.000
_cell.length_c   1.000
_cell.angle_alpha   90.00
_cell.angle_beta   90.00
_cell.angle_gamma   90.00
#
_symmetry.space_group_name_H-M   'P 1'
#
loop_
_entity.id
_entity.type
_entity.pdbx_description
1 polymer ?
#
loop_
_entity_poly.entity_id
_entity_poly.type
_entity_poly.pdbx_seq_one_letter_code
_entity_poly.pdbx_strand_id
1 'polypeptide(L)'
;TTPARRWPRMLSIGVTQRFWPVLNPFRAISGSECEKLRAEQAWWSSTRGIAVERRRQRERELARDLAMQNVRRLPSFIRLAEIRCYSAMVELGVSSVRQLHKTLWDHPKLLSVTVNFCDDSLPLGCNDDAPSTIAMMPTRAEFSSVFEELLSQTVAAISHPYDDFKHYTRHKMRKFLEVSGDSAGVASNAVERTLVYDQRFAAASEGIFRKLSTDLANAHELAERQLVEYRRIYEYGQGWDEEQFVAKMKSITAQDPEGKSVDAAALQREMALMSEFAYKVERLKPVQSVGVLSVEARKVKQLLTPIPQRALTTMKSLLLSALREKCKATGERYAILNRELDERPAKLESFVAYLQRLARSKQNELSELEAAKAGVEELHILARQ
;
A
#
# COMPACT_ATOMS: atom_id res chain seq x y z
N THR A 1 14.86 12.12 38.30
CA THR A 1 14.70 13.19 39.32
C THR A 1 13.22 13.41 39.55
N THR A 2 12.67 12.70 40.53
CA THR A 2 11.24 12.73 40.88
C THR A 2 11.18 12.75 42.40
N PRO A 3 10.48 13.71 43.03
CA PRO A 3 10.74 14.06 44.41
C PRO A 3 10.01 13.13 45.39
N ALA A 4 10.71 12.90 46.51
CA ALA A 4 10.30 12.13 47.65
C ALA A 4 8.99 12.64 48.30
N ARG A 5 8.09 11.71 48.60
CA ARG A 5 6.91 11.95 49.44
C ARG A 5 7.35 12.26 50.87
N ARG A 6 7.26 13.53 51.27
CA ARG A 6 7.25 13.99 52.66
C ARG A 6 5.87 13.70 53.26
N TRP A 7 5.85 13.01 54.41
CA TRP A 7 4.71 12.97 55.31
C TRP A 7 4.78 14.15 56.29
N PRO A 8 3.66 14.82 56.64
CA PRO A 8 3.66 15.86 57.64
C PRO A 8 3.64 15.28 59.06
N ARG A 9 4.47 15.88 59.92
CA ARG A 9 4.45 15.72 61.37
C ARG A 9 3.26 16.47 61.99
N MET A 10 2.92 15.98 63.18
CA MET A 10 2.13 16.61 64.26
C MET A 10 0.61 16.62 64.09
N LEU A 11 -0.06 15.88 64.96
CA LEU A 11 -0.93 16.49 65.96
C LEU A 11 -0.91 15.65 67.25
N SER A 12 -0.46 16.33 68.30
CA SER A 12 -0.44 15.94 69.70
C SER A 12 -1.85 15.94 70.28
N ILE A 13 -2.29 14.83 70.87
CA ILE A 13 -3.45 14.74 71.78
C ILE A 13 -3.08 13.63 72.78
N GLY A 14 -2.68 13.97 74.01
CA GLY A 14 -3.63 14.14 75.11
C GLY A 14 -3.21 13.20 76.25
N VAL A 15 -2.12 13.55 76.94
CA VAL A 15 -1.70 12.92 78.19
C VAL A 15 -2.72 13.30 79.26
N THR A 16 -3.59 12.37 79.66
CA THR A 16 -4.42 12.57 80.85
C THR A 16 -3.55 12.44 82.09
N GLN A 17 -3.17 13.59 82.63
CA GLN A 17 -2.73 13.80 84.00
C GLN A 17 -3.63 13.06 84.99
N ARG A 18 -3.04 12.22 85.84
CA ARG A 18 -3.60 11.94 87.17
C ARG A 18 -2.69 12.60 88.19
N PHE A 19 -3.33 13.45 88.98
CA PHE A 19 -2.85 14.17 90.15
C PHE A 19 -1.86 13.35 90.99
N TRP A 20 -0.68 13.91 91.21
CA TRP A 20 0.15 13.62 92.38
C TRP A 20 0.08 14.85 93.29
N PRO A 21 -0.41 14.76 94.53
CA PRO A 21 -0.16 15.78 95.51
C PRO A 21 1.29 15.64 96.00
N VAL A 22 2.02 16.73 95.86
CA VAL A 22 3.24 17.04 96.60
C VAL A 22 2.93 16.94 98.08
N LEU A 23 3.51 15.96 98.77
CA LEU A 23 3.76 15.99 100.21
C LEU A 23 4.99 15.12 100.46
N ASN A 24 6.14 15.77 100.52
CA ASN A 24 7.27 15.27 101.30
C ASN A 24 7.01 15.71 102.74
N PRO A 25 7.23 14.84 103.74
CA PRO A 25 8.57 14.87 104.30
C PRO A 25 9.12 13.48 104.65
N PHE A 26 10.44 13.35 104.42
CA PHE A 26 11.38 12.54 105.18
C PHE A 26 10.76 11.54 106.19
N ARG A 27 10.52 10.32 105.71
CA ARG A 27 10.61 9.12 106.54
C ARG A 27 11.79 8.32 106.02
N ALA A 28 12.77 8.09 106.89
CA ALA A 28 13.85 7.15 106.62
C ALA A 28 13.22 5.76 106.42
N ILE A 29 12.97 5.40 105.15
CA ILE A 29 12.59 4.05 104.76
C ILE A 29 13.82 3.20 105.02
N SER A 30 13.71 2.26 105.96
CA SER A 30 14.75 1.26 106.23
C SER A 30 15.13 0.55 104.92
N GLY A 31 16.40 0.17 104.76
CA GLY A 31 16.90 -0.49 103.55
C GLY A 31 16.06 -1.70 103.09
N SER A 32 15.32 -2.36 104.00
CA SER A 32 14.50 -3.54 103.69
C SER A 32 13.17 -3.25 102.97
N GLU A 33 12.57 -2.07 103.10
CA GLU A 33 11.30 -1.74 102.42
C GLU A 33 11.54 -1.26 100.98
N CYS A 34 12.68 -0.61 100.75
CA CYS A 34 13.10 -0.20 99.40
C CYS A 34 13.49 -1.41 98.54
N GLU A 35 14.05 -2.46 99.14
CA GLU A 35 14.30 -3.74 98.46
C GLU A 35 13.01 -4.51 98.14
N LYS A 36 12.01 -4.50 99.03
CA LYS A 36 10.69 -5.10 98.75
C LYS A 36 9.96 -4.42 97.60
N LEU A 37 9.95 -3.10 97.54
CA LEU A 37 9.33 -2.36 96.43
C LEU A 37 10.09 -2.53 95.10
N ARG A 38 11.43 -2.63 95.13
CA ARG A 38 12.22 -3.00 93.94
C ARG A 38 11.96 -4.44 93.50
N ALA A 39 11.82 -5.37 94.43
CA ALA A 39 11.49 -6.77 94.14
C ALA A 39 10.08 -6.91 93.55
N GLU A 40 9.10 -6.15 94.06
CA GLU A 40 7.75 -6.10 93.47
C GLU A 40 7.76 -5.44 92.09
N GLN A 41 8.45 -4.31 91.90
CA GLN A 41 8.60 -3.71 90.56
C GLN A 41 9.30 -4.64 89.57
N ALA A 42 10.34 -5.36 90.00
CA ALA A 42 11.01 -6.37 89.21
C ALA A 42 10.05 -7.53 88.86
N TRP A 43 9.24 -7.99 89.82
CA TRP A 43 8.25 -9.04 89.59
C TRP A 43 7.13 -8.60 88.62
N TRP A 44 6.59 -7.38 88.77
CA TRP A 44 5.59 -6.80 87.86
C TRP A 44 6.15 -6.53 86.46
N SER A 45 7.41 -6.12 86.35
CA SER A 45 8.08 -5.96 85.05
C SER A 45 8.34 -7.31 84.37
N SER A 46 8.67 -8.35 85.14
CA SER A 46 8.87 -9.73 84.66
C SER A 46 7.55 -10.38 84.21
N THR A 47 6.47 -10.28 85.00
CA THR A 47 5.14 -10.79 84.61
C THR A 47 4.53 -10.03 83.43
N ARG A 48 4.71 -8.70 83.35
CA ARG A 48 4.35 -7.94 82.14
C ARG A 48 5.19 -8.37 80.94
N GLY A 49 6.49 -8.64 81.12
CA GLY A 49 7.36 -9.20 80.08
C GLY A 49 6.88 -10.56 79.56
N ILE A 50 6.49 -11.47 80.46
CA ILE A 50 5.95 -12.80 80.11
C ILE A 50 4.59 -12.68 79.42
N ALA A 51 3.71 -11.77 79.88
CA ALA A 51 2.42 -11.53 79.24
C ALA A 51 2.56 -10.92 77.84
N VAL A 52 3.50 -10.00 77.65
CA VAL A 52 3.85 -9.42 76.34
C VAL A 52 4.45 -10.48 75.41
N GLU A 53 5.33 -11.35 75.91
CA GLU A 53 5.92 -12.42 75.09
C GLU A 53 4.89 -13.49 74.71
N ARG A 54 3.98 -13.87 75.62
CA ARG A 54 2.85 -14.77 75.28
C ARG A 54 1.91 -14.14 74.24
N ARG A 55 1.66 -12.83 74.32
CA ARG A 55 0.87 -12.11 73.32
C ARG A 55 1.57 -12.12 71.95
N ARG A 56 2.87 -11.82 71.92
CA ARG A 56 3.70 -11.90 70.70
C ARG A 56 3.73 -13.32 70.14
N GLN A 57 3.77 -14.35 70.98
CA GLN A 57 3.76 -15.73 70.54
C GLN A 57 2.42 -16.13 69.90
N ARG A 58 1.29 -15.75 70.51
CA ARG A 58 -0.05 -15.94 69.89
C ARG A 58 -0.20 -15.14 68.60
N GLU A 59 0.30 -13.91 68.56
CA GLU A 59 0.31 -13.10 67.32
C GLU A 59 1.16 -13.76 66.22
N ARG A 60 2.30 -14.37 66.58
CA ARG A 60 3.12 -15.16 65.64
C ARG A 60 2.40 -16.43 65.18
N GLU A 61 1.68 -17.13 66.05
CA GLU A 61 0.89 -18.32 65.69
C GLU A 61 -0.26 -17.96 64.75
N LEU A 62 -1.05 -16.94 65.08
CA LEU A 62 -2.10 -16.43 64.19
C LEU A 62 -1.54 -15.95 62.84
N ALA A 63 -0.39 -15.28 62.84
CA ALA A 63 0.28 -14.88 61.61
C ALA A 63 0.74 -16.08 60.77
N ARG A 64 1.21 -17.16 61.41
CA ARG A 64 1.55 -18.42 60.73
C ARG A 64 0.32 -19.10 60.15
N ASP A 65 -0.77 -19.18 60.91
CA ASP A 65 -2.02 -19.80 60.44
C ASP A 65 -2.61 -19.05 59.25
N LEU A 66 -2.61 -17.71 59.28
CA LEU A 66 -2.99 -16.87 58.15
C LEU A 66 -2.05 -17.04 56.96
N ALA A 67 -0.74 -17.12 57.19
CA ALA A 67 0.23 -17.38 56.13
C ALA A 67 -0.01 -18.75 55.48
N MET A 68 -0.29 -19.79 56.27
CA MET A 68 -0.60 -21.14 55.77
C MET A 68 -1.91 -21.16 54.97
N GLN A 69 -2.94 -20.43 55.41
CA GLN A 69 -4.18 -20.27 54.64
C GLN A 69 -3.93 -19.57 53.30
N ASN A 70 -3.10 -18.52 53.28
CA ASN A 70 -2.76 -17.80 52.05
C ASN A 70 -1.95 -18.67 51.08
N VAL A 71 -0.99 -19.46 51.59
CA VAL A 71 -0.22 -20.41 50.78
C VAL A 71 -1.14 -21.46 50.14
N ARG A 72 -2.16 -21.95 50.85
CA ARG A 72 -3.16 -22.88 50.30
C ARG A 72 -4.03 -22.26 49.20
N ARG A 73 -4.27 -20.95 49.23
CA ARG A 73 -5.08 -20.23 48.22
C ARG A 73 -4.26 -19.76 47.02
N LEU A 74 -2.94 -19.70 47.14
CA LEU A 74 -2.04 -19.20 46.11
C LEU A 74 -2.17 -19.94 44.77
N PRO A 75 -2.29 -21.29 44.71
CA PRO A 75 -2.48 -22.00 43.44
C PRO A 75 -3.76 -21.58 42.72
N SER A 76 -4.89 -21.44 43.45
CA SER A 76 -6.16 -21.00 42.87
C SER A 76 -6.08 -19.56 42.35
N PHE A 77 -5.37 -18.68 43.08
CA PHE A 77 -5.13 -17.31 42.62
C PHE A 77 -4.28 -17.27 41.34
N ILE A 78 -3.22 -18.08 41.26
CA ILE A 78 -2.39 -18.19 40.05
C ILE A 78 -3.23 -18.69 38.87
N ARG A 79 -4.09 -19.70 39.05
CA ARG A 79 -4.99 -20.16 37.99
C ARG A 79 -5.96 -19.08 37.53
N LEU A 80 -6.55 -18.34 38.46
CA LEU A 80 -7.45 -17.22 38.10
C LEU A 80 -6.71 -16.13 37.32
N ALA A 81 -5.46 -15.83 37.69
CA ALA A 81 -4.62 -14.90 36.94
C ALA A 81 -4.30 -15.43 35.54
N GLU A 82 -3.92 -16.71 35.40
CA GLU A 82 -3.70 -17.37 34.10
C GLU A 82 -4.96 -17.28 33.21
N ILE A 83 -6.13 -17.62 33.75
CA ILE A 83 -7.42 -17.55 33.02
C ILE A 83 -7.77 -16.11 32.63
N ARG A 84 -7.50 -15.13 33.50
CA ARG A 84 -7.78 -13.73 33.19
C ARG A 84 -6.87 -13.19 32.10
N CYS A 85 -5.58 -13.52 32.15
CA CYS A 85 -4.63 -13.20 31.08
C CYS A 85 -5.04 -13.86 29.77
N TYR A 86 -5.40 -15.15 29.81
CA TYR A 86 -5.90 -15.89 28.66
C TYR A 86 -7.10 -15.20 28.00
N SER A 87 -8.14 -14.90 28.79
CA SER A 87 -9.35 -14.23 28.31
C SER A 87 -9.04 -12.85 27.72
N ALA A 88 -8.12 -12.09 28.35
CA ALA A 88 -7.72 -10.79 27.84
C ALA A 88 -7.01 -10.90 26.47
N MET A 89 -6.17 -11.92 26.26
CA MET A 89 -5.48 -12.14 24.98
C MET A 89 -6.47 -12.53 23.87
N VAL A 90 -7.44 -13.40 24.18
CA VAL A 90 -8.50 -13.76 23.22
C VAL A 90 -9.34 -12.53 22.84
N GLU A 91 -9.78 -11.75 23.82
CA GLU A 91 -10.54 -10.50 23.56
C GLU A 91 -9.72 -9.49 22.77
N LEU A 92 -8.41 -9.37 23.04
CA LEU A 92 -7.51 -8.53 22.26
C LEU A 92 -7.50 -8.97 20.80
N GLY A 93 -7.29 -10.26 20.51
CA GLY A 93 -7.27 -10.79 19.14
C GLY A 93 -8.58 -10.56 18.38
N VAL A 94 -9.72 -10.82 19.03
CA VAL A 94 -11.04 -10.54 18.45
C VAL A 94 -11.20 -9.04 18.19
N SER A 95 -10.81 -8.18 19.14
CA SER A 95 -10.94 -6.72 18.99
C SER A 95 -10.06 -6.17 17.86
N SER A 96 -8.84 -6.68 17.70
CA SER A 96 -7.89 -6.26 16.67
C SER A 96 -8.41 -6.58 15.27
N VAL A 97 -8.91 -7.80 15.03
CA VAL A 97 -9.46 -8.17 13.71
C VAL A 97 -10.76 -7.41 13.43
N ARG A 98 -11.61 -7.18 14.43
CA ARG A 98 -12.81 -6.36 14.26
C ARG A 98 -12.47 -4.90 13.94
N GLN A 99 -11.43 -4.36 14.57
CA GLN A 99 -10.95 -3.02 14.28
C GLN A 99 -10.35 -2.93 12.88
N LEU A 100 -9.58 -3.93 12.45
CA LEU A 100 -9.08 -4.02 11.08
C LEU A 100 -10.24 -4.05 10.07
N HIS A 101 -11.23 -4.93 10.30
CA HIS A 101 -12.43 -4.99 9.48
C HIS A 101 -13.11 -3.63 9.39
N LYS A 102 -13.34 -2.95 10.53
CA LYS A 102 -13.94 -1.61 10.53
C LYS A 102 -13.10 -0.58 9.77
N THR A 103 -11.78 -0.58 9.97
CA THR A 103 -10.84 0.33 9.28
C THR A 103 -10.92 0.15 7.77
N LEU A 104 -11.07 -1.09 7.29
CA LEU A 104 -11.26 -1.38 5.86
C LEU A 104 -12.59 -0.81 5.33
N TRP A 105 -13.64 -0.69 6.13
CA TRP A 105 -14.87 -0.03 5.70
C TRP A 105 -14.77 1.50 5.72
N ASP A 106 -14.11 2.06 6.72
CA ASP A 106 -14.09 3.50 6.97
C ASP A 106 -13.04 4.24 6.12
N HIS A 107 -11.94 3.58 5.74
CA HIS A 107 -10.84 4.21 5.02
C HIS A 107 -10.73 3.74 3.57
N PRO A 108 -11.11 4.56 2.58
CA PRO A 108 -10.86 4.24 1.18
C PRO A 108 -9.36 4.37 0.87
N LYS A 109 -8.87 3.59 -0.11
CA LYS A 109 -7.49 3.63 -0.65
C LYS A 109 -6.38 3.17 0.31
N LEU A 110 -6.62 2.11 1.08
CA LEU A 110 -5.58 1.53 1.94
C LEU A 110 -4.59 0.64 1.17
N LEU A 111 -5.07 0.00 0.10
CA LEU A 111 -4.30 -0.97 -0.67
C LEU A 111 -4.14 -0.48 -2.09
N SER A 112 -3.03 -0.80 -2.75
CA SER A 112 -2.82 -0.51 -4.17
C SER A 112 -2.79 -1.79 -4.99
N VAL A 113 -3.38 -1.73 -6.18
CA VAL A 113 -3.35 -2.80 -7.18
C VAL A 113 -2.92 -2.20 -8.50
N THR A 114 -1.88 -2.76 -9.10
CA THR A 114 -1.41 -2.35 -10.42
C THR A 114 -2.12 -3.12 -11.50
N VAL A 115 -2.50 -2.42 -12.58
CA VAL A 115 -3.16 -3.03 -13.73
C VAL A 115 -2.21 -2.97 -14.92
N ASN A 116 -2.11 -4.08 -15.65
CA ASN A 116 -1.31 -4.24 -16.86
C ASN A 116 -2.11 -5.00 -17.93
N PHE A 117 -1.68 -4.96 -19.19
CA PHE A 117 -2.17 -5.88 -20.22
C PHE A 117 -1.42 -7.23 -20.09
N CYS A 118 -2.11 -8.39 -20.17
CA CYS A 118 -1.43 -9.71 -20.30
C CYS A 118 -0.78 -9.70 -21.70
N ASP A 119 0.54 -9.76 -21.75
CA ASP A 119 1.31 -10.04 -22.95
C ASP A 119 1.44 -11.57 -23.06
N ASP A 120 1.10 -12.18 -24.20
CA ASP A 120 1.28 -13.63 -24.46
C ASP A 120 2.77 -14.07 -24.33
N SER A 121 3.69 -13.10 -24.29
CA SER A 121 5.13 -13.30 -24.19
C SER A 121 5.68 -13.31 -22.76
N LEU A 122 4.88 -12.98 -21.74
CA LEU A 122 5.32 -12.99 -20.35
C LEU A 122 4.92 -14.30 -19.65
N PRO A 123 5.87 -15.08 -19.10
CA PRO A 123 5.62 -16.41 -18.53
C PRO A 123 4.93 -16.38 -17.14
N LEU A 124 4.29 -15.28 -16.78
CA LEU A 124 3.68 -15.07 -15.46
C LEU A 124 2.17 -15.29 -15.54
N GLY A 125 1.79 -16.57 -15.59
CA GLY A 125 0.54 -17.11 -15.05
C GLY A 125 -0.76 -16.34 -15.32
N CYS A 126 -1.19 -16.24 -16.57
CA CYS A 126 -2.61 -16.02 -16.85
C CYS A 126 -3.28 -17.43 -16.64
N ASN A 127 -4.05 -17.63 -15.56
CA ASN A 127 -4.76 -18.89 -15.27
C ASN A 127 -5.80 -19.18 -16.38
N ASP A 128 -6.02 -20.46 -16.69
CA ASP A 128 -6.85 -21.02 -17.79
C ASP A 128 -8.35 -20.61 -17.82
N ASP A 129 -8.84 -19.84 -16.86
CA ASP A 129 -10.24 -19.42 -16.80
C ASP A 129 -10.41 -18.01 -17.40
N ALA A 130 -10.59 -18.01 -18.72
CA ALA A 130 -10.81 -16.88 -19.63
C ALA A 130 -9.59 -15.98 -19.91
N PRO A 131 -9.31 -15.63 -21.18
CA PRO A 131 -8.24 -14.72 -21.57
C PRO A 131 -8.61 -13.29 -21.19
N SER A 132 -8.60 -13.00 -19.89
CA SER A 132 -8.71 -11.66 -19.36
C SER A 132 -7.44 -10.93 -19.80
N THR A 133 -7.55 -10.12 -20.86
CA THR A 133 -6.45 -9.38 -21.48
C THR A 133 -5.81 -8.35 -20.53
N ILE A 134 -6.41 -8.17 -19.34
CA ILE A 134 -5.96 -7.25 -18.30
C ILE A 134 -5.57 -8.06 -17.07
N ALA A 135 -4.30 -7.98 -16.69
CA ALA A 135 -3.77 -8.59 -15.48
C ALA A 135 -3.78 -7.58 -14.34
N MET A 136 -4.38 -7.96 -13.21
CA MET A 136 -4.28 -7.21 -11.96
C MET A 136 -3.23 -7.86 -11.06
N MET A 137 -2.30 -7.04 -10.56
CA MET A 137 -1.23 -7.45 -9.67
C MET A 137 -1.25 -6.61 -8.40
N PRO A 138 -1.34 -7.21 -7.19
CA PRO A 138 -1.41 -8.66 -6.93
C PRO A 138 -2.70 -9.33 -7.42
N THR A 139 -2.65 -10.63 -7.70
CA THR A 139 -3.84 -11.42 -8.03
C THR A 139 -4.73 -11.63 -6.81
N ARG A 140 -5.98 -12.04 -7.02
CA ARG A 140 -6.90 -12.35 -5.91
C ARG A 140 -6.35 -13.44 -4.97
N ALA A 141 -5.71 -14.46 -5.53
CA ALA A 141 -5.11 -15.55 -4.76
C ALA A 141 -3.93 -15.04 -3.92
N GLU A 142 -3.05 -14.23 -4.51
CA GLU A 142 -1.93 -13.60 -3.81
C GLU A 142 -2.42 -12.71 -2.67
N PHE A 143 -3.43 -11.86 -2.91
CA PHE A 143 -4.04 -11.04 -1.86
C PHE A 143 -4.60 -11.88 -0.72
N SER A 144 -5.31 -12.96 -1.04
CA SER A 144 -5.90 -13.83 -0.03
C SER A 144 -4.81 -14.49 0.81
N SER A 145 -3.75 -15.00 0.18
CA SER A 145 -2.60 -15.60 0.86
C SER A 145 -1.89 -14.61 1.80
N VAL A 146 -1.65 -13.37 1.35
CA VAL A 146 -0.98 -12.34 2.19
C VAL A 146 -1.84 -11.98 3.40
N PHE A 147 -3.16 -11.89 3.23
CA PHE A 147 -4.06 -11.60 4.34
C PHE A 147 -4.23 -12.78 5.30
N GLU A 148 -4.25 -14.02 4.81
CA GLU A 148 -4.23 -15.22 5.64
C GLU A 148 -2.94 -15.28 6.47
N GLU A 149 -1.79 -14.97 5.85
CA GLU A 149 -0.52 -14.88 6.54
C GLU A 149 -0.53 -13.78 7.61
N LEU A 150 -1.05 -12.59 7.29
CA LEU A 150 -1.18 -11.48 8.24
C LEU A 150 -2.04 -11.87 9.45
N LEU A 151 -3.17 -12.56 9.22
CA LEU A 151 -4.03 -13.03 10.29
C LEU A 151 -3.34 -14.09 11.15
N SER A 152 -2.66 -15.05 10.53
CA SER A 152 -1.84 -16.06 11.20
C SER A 152 -0.76 -15.43 12.08
N GLN A 153 0.00 -14.48 11.54
CA GLN A 153 1.03 -13.74 12.27
C GLN A 153 0.44 -12.92 13.42
N THR A 154 -0.75 -12.34 13.24
CA THR A 154 -1.45 -11.61 14.31
C THR A 154 -1.83 -12.54 15.46
N VAL A 155 -2.36 -13.73 15.14
CA VAL A 155 -2.70 -14.74 16.16
C VAL A 155 -1.43 -15.23 16.88
N ALA A 156 -0.34 -15.47 16.17
CA ALA A 156 0.95 -15.86 16.74
C ALA A 156 1.51 -14.76 17.66
N ALA A 157 1.47 -13.50 17.23
CA ALA A 157 1.96 -12.35 18.00
C ALA A 157 1.18 -12.14 19.31
N ILE A 158 -0.11 -12.49 19.35
CA ILE A 158 -0.94 -12.42 20.56
C ILE A 158 -0.73 -13.65 21.46
N SER A 159 -0.45 -14.81 20.87
CA SER A 159 -0.27 -16.07 21.60
C SER A 159 1.10 -16.17 22.27
N HIS A 160 2.17 -15.70 21.62
CA HIS A 160 3.54 -15.77 22.16
C HIS A 160 3.72 -15.16 23.55
N PRO A 161 3.26 -13.92 23.82
CA PRO A 161 3.39 -13.30 25.13
C PRO A 161 2.66 -14.07 26.24
N TYR A 162 1.57 -14.76 25.89
CA TYR A 162 0.84 -15.60 26.84
C TYR A 162 1.63 -16.84 27.21
N ASP A 163 2.24 -17.52 26.23
CA ASP A 163 3.10 -18.68 26.48
C ASP A 163 4.30 -18.28 27.36
N ASP A 164 4.97 -17.17 27.05
CA ASP A 164 6.08 -16.66 27.88
C ASP A 164 5.65 -16.36 29.31
N PHE A 165 4.52 -15.65 29.49
CA PHE A 165 3.96 -15.36 30.81
C PHE A 165 3.64 -16.63 31.59
N LYS A 166 3.04 -17.61 30.92
CA LYS A 166 2.66 -18.90 31.50
C LYS A 166 3.90 -19.72 31.89
N HIS A 167 4.90 -19.82 31.02
CA HIS A 167 6.16 -20.50 31.30
C HIS A 167 6.90 -19.84 32.47
N TYR A 168 6.96 -18.50 32.48
CA TYR A 168 7.59 -17.76 33.57
C TYR A 168 6.87 -17.98 34.90
N THR A 169 5.55 -17.81 34.93
CA THR A 169 4.72 -17.97 36.13
C THR A 169 4.84 -19.38 36.68
N ARG A 170 4.75 -20.41 35.84
CA ARG A 170 4.88 -21.80 36.27
C ARG A 170 6.28 -22.16 36.71
N HIS A 171 7.32 -21.63 36.05
CA HIS A 171 8.70 -21.84 36.47
C HIS A 171 8.97 -21.22 37.85
N LYS A 172 8.54 -19.97 38.07
CA LYS A 172 8.74 -19.26 39.33
C LYS A 172 7.87 -19.79 40.47
N MET A 173 6.65 -20.24 40.17
CA MET A 173 5.67 -20.70 41.16
C MET A 173 5.57 -22.22 41.27
N ARG A 174 6.50 -22.98 40.66
CA ARG A 174 6.50 -24.45 40.61
C ARG A 174 6.27 -25.09 41.99
N LYS A 175 7.00 -24.62 43.01
CA LYS A 175 6.90 -25.12 44.39
C LYS A 175 5.51 -25.01 45.00
N PHE A 176 4.72 -24.02 44.56
CA PHE A 176 3.35 -23.83 45.02
C PHE A 176 2.33 -24.61 44.19
N LEU A 177 2.63 -24.83 42.91
CA LEU A 177 1.77 -25.57 41.99
C LEU A 177 1.88 -27.10 42.19
N GLU A 178 3.07 -27.63 42.49
CA GLU A 178 3.30 -29.05 42.77
C GLU A 178 2.49 -29.55 43.99
N VAL A 179 2.31 -28.70 45.00
CA VAL A 179 1.49 -29.00 46.20
C VAL A 179 0.02 -29.18 45.86
N SER A 180 -0.44 -28.64 44.73
CA SER A 180 -1.84 -28.72 44.28
C SER A 180 -2.14 -29.97 43.44
N GLY A 181 -1.16 -30.82 43.13
CA GLY A 181 -1.36 -32.04 42.34
C GLY A 181 -1.59 -31.84 40.84
N ASP A 182 -1.48 -30.61 40.33
CA ASP A 182 -1.74 -30.28 38.93
C ASP A 182 -0.44 -30.33 38.11
N SER A 183 -0.11 -31.51 37.59
CA SER A 183 0.93 -31.67 36.57
C SER A 183 0.40 -31.50 35.14
N ALA A 184 -0.92 -31.56 34.94
CA ALA A 184 -1.57 -31.41 33.64
C ALA A 184 -1.84 -29.94 33.33
N GLY A 185 -0.82 -29.26 32.81
CA GLY A 185 -0.97 -27.89 32.34
C GLY A 185 -2.04 -27.78 31.25
N VAL A 186 -2.92 -26.77 31.35
CA VAL A 186 -3.73 -26.27 30.22
C VAL A 186 -2.82 -26.18 28.99
N ALA A 187 -3.15 -26.86 27.88
CA ALA A 187 -2.29 -27.02 26.71
C ALA A 187 -1.73 -25.67 26.22
N SER A 188 -0.46 -25.62 25.77
CA SER A 188 0.19 -24.37 25.31
C SER A 188 -0.54 -23.69 24.16
N ASN A 189 -1.12 -24.44 23.25
CA ASN A 189 -1.77 -23.86 22.07
C ASN A 189 -3.23 -23.46 22.33
N ALA A 190 -3.60 -23.13 23.57
CA ALA A 190 -4.99 -22.83 23.91
C ALA A 190 -5.47 -21.52 23.26
N VAL A 191 -4.67 -20.44 23.30
CA VAL A 191 -5.09 -19.12 22.82
C VAL A 191 -5.30 -19.14 21.32
N GLU A 192 -4.29 -19.61 20.58
CA GLU A 192 -4.35 -19.75 19.12
C GLU A 192 -5.55 -20.59 18.68
N ARG A 193 -5.73 -21.79 19.25
CA ARG A 193 -6.87 -22.65 18.90
C ARG A 193 -8.19 -21.99 19.24
N THR A 194 -8.33 -21.39 20.42
CA THR A 194 -9.58 -20.73 20.81
C THR A 194 -9.87 -19.51 19.94
N LEU A 195 -8.86 -18.75 19.51
CA LEU A 195 -9.05 -17.66 18.56
C LEU A 195 -9.53 -18.18 17.20
N VAL A 196 -8.91 -19.25 16.69
CA VAL A 196 -9.30 -19.87 15.41
C VAL A 196 -10.75 -20.41 15.45
N TYR A 197 -11.19 -20.96 16.58
CA TYR A 197 -12.56 -21.45 16.76
C TYR A 197 -13.56 -20.39 17.27
N ASP A 198 -13.12 -19.19 17.65
CA ASP A 198 -14.02 -18.12 18.11
C ASP A 198 -14.85 -17.60 16.94
N GLN A 199 -16.17 -17.72 17.06
CA GLN A 199 -17.10 -17.31 16.00
C GLN A 199 -17.00 -15.82 15.64
N ARG A 200 -16.65 -14.96 16.60
CA ARG A 200 -16.52 -13.51 16.38
C ARG A 200 -15.26 -13.20 15.58
N PHE A 201 -14.17 -13.93 15.86
CA PHE A 201 -12.93 -13.84 15.08
C PHE A 201 -13.18 -14.33 13.66
N ALA A 202 -13.75 -15.53 13.50
CA ALA A 202 -14.05 -16.13 12.21
C ALA A 202 -15.02 -15.28 11.36
N ALA A 203 -16.07 -14.73 11.97
CA ALA A 203 -17.01 -13.86 11.25
C ALA A 203 -16.36 -12.54 10.80
N ALA A 204 -15.45 -11.98 11.61
CA ALA A 204 -14.74 -10.76 11.25
C ALA A 204 -13.70 -11.01 10.14
N SER A 205 -12.95 -12.12 10.20
CA SER A 205 -12.00 -12.49 9.15
C SER A 205 -12.72 -12.80 7.83
N GLU A 206 -13.81 -13.56 7.86
CA GLU A 206 -14.62 -13.82 6.66
C GLU A 206 -15.20 -12.52 6.08
N GLY A 207 -15.64 -11.59 6.94
CA GLY A 207 -16.09 -10.26 6.52
C GLY A 207 -15.02 -9.48 5.76
N ILE A 208 -13.77 -9.54 6.22
CA ILE A 208 -12.61 -8.95 5.53
C ILE A 208 -12.42 -9.58 4.15
N PHE A 209 -12.33 -10.91 4.06
CA PHE A 209 -12.11 -11.60 2.78
C PHE A 209 -13.24 -11.38 1.79
N ARG A 210 -14.49 -11.36 2.27
CA ARG A 210 -15.66 -11.07 1.44
C ARG A 210 -15.59 -9.66 0.88
N LYS A 211 -15.32 -8.65 1.72
CA LYS A 211 -15.20 -7.25 1.30
C LYS A 211 -14.06 -7.07 0.28
N LEU A 212 -12.90 -7.65 0.55
CA LEU A 212 -11.76 -7.61 -0.37
C LEU A 212 -12.06 -8.28 -1.70
N SER A 213 -12.72 -9.44 -1.68
CA SER A 213 -13.12 -10.15 -2.91
C SER A 213 -14.09 -9.32 -3.75
N THR A 214 -15.07 -8.68 -3.11
CA THR A 214 -16.02 -7.78 -3.80
C THR A 214 -15.32 -6.54 -4.36
N ASP A 215 -14.44 -5.90 -3.59
CA ASP A 215 -13.72 -4.71 -4.04
C ASP A 215 -12.74 -5.04 -5.18
N LEU A 216 -12.10 -6.21 -5.15
CA LEU A 216 -11.25 -6.70 -6.25
C LEU A 216 -12.06 -6.97 -7.52
N ALA A 217 -13.23 -7.62 -7.42
CA ALA A 217 -14.10 -7.84 -8.57
C ALA A 217 -14.57 -6.52 -9.19
N ASN A 218 -15.00 -5.57 -8.35
CA ASN A 218 -15.39 -4.23 -8.80
C ASN A 218 -14.22 -3.47 -9.44
N ALA A 219 -13.01 -3.63 -8.89
CA ALA A 219 -11.81 -3.00 -9.42
C ALA A 219 -11.42 -3.59 -10.79
N HIS A 220 -11.58 -4.90 -10.97
CA HIS A 220 -11.39 -5.57 -12.24
C HIS A 220 -12.39 -5.07 -13.30
N GLU A 221 -13.68 -5.04 -12.96
CA GLU A 221 -14.71 -4.55 -13.87
C GLU A 221 -14.48 -3.08 -14.27
N LEU A 222 -14.08 -2.23 -13.32
CA LEU A 222 -13.73 -0.84 -13.62
C LEU A 222 -12.52 -0.75 -14.55
N ALA A 223 -11.48 -1.55 -14.27
CA ALA A 223 -10.27 -1.59 -15.09
C ALA A 223 -10.59 -2.05 -16.52
N GLU A 224 -11.41 -3.08 -16.68
CA GLU A 224 -11.88 -3.54 -17.99
C GLU A 224 -12.63 -2.44 -18.75
N ARG A 225 -13.67 -1.86 -18.14
CA ARG A 225 -14.48 -0.82 -18.79
C ARG A 225 -13.64 0.37 -19.27
N GLN A 226 -12.61 0.75 -18.51
CA GLN A 226 -11.78 1.89 -18.86
C GLN A 226 -10.68 1.56 -19.84
N LEU A 227 -10.03 0.40 -19.69
CA LEU A 227 -8.88 0.03 -20.51
C LEU A 227 -9.28 -0.54 -21.87
N VAL A 228 -10.56 -0.85 -22.11
CA VAL A 228 -11.08 -1.27 -23.43
C VAL A 228 -10.72 -0.28 -24.53
N GLU A 229 -10.87 1.02 -24.31
CA GLU A 229 -10.54 2.02 -25.34
C GLU A 229 -9.03 2.09 -25.64
N TYR A 230 -8.22 1.80 -24.62
CA TYR A 230 -6.76 1.83 -24.69
C TYR A 230 -6.18 0.54 -25.27
N ARG A 231 -6.94 -0.56 -25.24
CA ARG A 231 -6.56 -1.84 -25.85
C ARG A 231 -6.29 -1.68 -27.34
N ARG A 232 -7.12 -0.93 -28.06
CA ARG A 232 -6.90 -0.66 -29.49
C ARG A 232 -5.53 0.00 -29.75
N ILE A 233 -5.07 0.87 -28.86
CA ILE A 233 -3.77 1.55 -28.97
C ILE A 233 -2.64 0.55 -28.72
N TYR A 234 -2.83 -0.33 -27.74
CA TYR A 234 -1.89 -1.40 -27.43
C TYR A 234 -1.74 -2.39 -28.60
N GLU A 235 -2.85 -2.91 -29.12
CA GLU A 235 -2.90 -3.81 -30.28
C GLU A 235 -2.29 -3.16 -31.53
N TYR A 236 -2.58 -1.88 -31.75
CA TYR A 236 -1.93 -1.12 -32.81
C TYR A 236 -0.41 -1.11 -32.64
N GLY A 237 0.09 -0.83 -31.44
CA GLY A 237 1.53 -0.81 -31.18
C GLY A 237 2.22 -2.17 -31.38
N GLN A 238 1.52 -3.28 -31.09
CA GLN A 238 2.04 -4.63 -31.32
C GLN A 238 2.11 -5.00 -32.81
N GLY A 239 1.13 -4.55 -33.60
CA GLY A 239 1.09 -4.80 -35.05
C GLY A 239 1.81 -3.72 -35.89
N TRP A 240 2.26 -2.63 -35.28
CA TRP A 240 2.85 -1.51 -35.99
C TRP A 240 4.32 -1.77 -36.31
N ASP A 241 4.60 -2.07 -37.57
CA ASP A 241 5.94 -2.16 -38.10
C ASP A 241 6.27 -0.89 -38.92
N GLU A 242 7.25 -0.13 -38.44
CA GLU A 242 7.71 1.10 -39.07
C GLU A 242 8.23 0.86 -40.49
N GLU A 243 8.95 -0.24 -40.73
CA GLU A 243 9.57 -0.53 -42.03
C GLU A 243 8.50 -0.90 -43.06
N GLN A 244 7.53 -1.73 -42.67
CA GLN A 244 6.41 -2.10 -43.54
C GLN A 244 5.53 -0.89 -43.86
N PHE A 245 5.29 0.00 -42.89
CA PHE A 245 4.52 1.21 -43.14
C PHE A 245 5.23 2.15 -44.11
N VAL A 246 6.54 2.38 -43.91
CA VAL A 246 7.38 3.17 -44.81
C VAL A 246 7.39 2.56 -46.21
N ALA A 247 7.57 1.25 -46.34
CA ALA A 247 7.58 0.54 -47.62
C ALA A 247 6.24 0.66 -48.34
N LYS A 248 5.11 0.49 -47.63
CA LYS A 248 3.77 0.64 -48.18
C LYS A 248 3.51 2.07 -48.67
N MET A 249 3.92 3.08 -47.90
CA MET A 249 3.74 4.46 -48.31
C MET A 249 4.65 4.87 -49.47
N LYS A 250 5.83 4.24 -49.61
CA LYS A 250 6.74 4.43 -50.75
C LYS A 250 6.32 3.66 -52.00
N SER A 251 5.71 2.48 -51.87
CA SER A 251 5.28 1.68 -53.01
C SER A 251 4.05 2.27 -53.71
N ILE A 252 3.15 2.89 -52.94
CA ILE A 252 2.02 3.67 -53.49
C ILE A 252 2.54 4.84 -54.37
N THR A 253 3.75 5.34 -54.11
CA THR A 253 4.40 6.40 -54.91
C THR A 253 5.07 5.90 -56.19
N ALA A 254 5.28 4.59 -56.36
CA ALA A 254 6.14 4.04 -57.42
C ALA A 254 5.38 3.54 -58.66
N GLN A 255 4.04 3.44 -58.63
CA GLN A 255 3.27 2.77 -59.68
C GLN A 255 2.26 3.63 -60.47
N ASP A 256 2.06 4.91 -60.14
CA ASP A 256 1.19 5.77 -60.95
C ASP A 256 2.00 6.60 -61.97
N PRO A 257 1.94 6.30 -63.28
CA PRO A 257 2.56 7.11 -64.34
C PRO A 257 1.94 8.52 -64.47
N GLU A 258 0.88 8.84 -63.71
CA GLU A 258 0.25 10.15 -63.62
C GLU A 258 0.75 11.01 -62.43
N GLY A 259 1.73 10.55 -61.64
CA GLY A 259 2.33 11.38 -60.58
C GLY A 259 1.39 11.68 -59.41
N LYS A 260 0.44 10.78 -59.12
CA LYS A 260 -0.28 10.82 -57.85
C LYS A 260 0.69 10.50 -56.73
N SER A 261 0.87 11.52 -55.90
CA SER A 261 1.78 11.51 -54.77
C SER A 261 1.42 10.47 -53.73
N VAL A 262 2.32 10.25 -52.77
CA VAL A 262 2.00 9.70 -51.44
C VAL A 262 0.57 10.08 -51.10
N ASP A 263 -0.26 9.07 -50.85
CA ASP A 263 -1.70 9.23 -50.71
C ASP A 263 -1.95 10.11 -49.48
N ALA A 264 -1.89 11.42 -49.68
CA ALA A 264 -1.67 12.40 -48.62
C ALA A 264 -2.86 12.38 -47.66
N ALA A 265 -4.05 12.09 -48.20
CA ALA A 265 -5.26 11.84 -47.45
C ALA A 265 -5.20 10.57 -46.59
N ALA A 266 -4.49 9.51 -47.00
CA ALA A 266 -4.27 8.32 -46.18
C ALA A 266 -3.28 8.59 -45.04
N LEU A 267 -2.16 9.27 -45.34
CA LEU A 267 -1.18 9.68 -44.31
C LEU A 267 -1.80 10.67 -43.31
N GLN A 268 -2.61 11.62 -43.78
CA GLN A 268 -3.32 12.57 -42.93
C GLN A 268 -4.30 11.88 -41.97
N ARG A 269 -5.08 10.91 -42.47
CA ARG A 269 -6.00 10.12 -41.65
C ARG A 269 -5.25 9.34 -40.57
N GLU A 270 -4.12 8.75 -40.91
CA GLU A 270 -3.31 7.99 -39.95
C GLU A 270 -2.67 8.90 -38.90
N MET A 271 -2.14 10.06 -39.31
CA MET A 271 -1.61 11.08 -38.38
C MET A 271 -2.71 11.61 -37.44
N ALA A 272 -3.93 11.80 -37.94
CA ALA A 272 -5.07 12.20 -37.13
C ALA A 272 -5.45 11.12 -36.10
N LEU A 273 -5.46 9.85 -36.52
CA LEU A 273 -5.69 8.71 -35.62
C LEU A 273 -4.62 8.63 -34.52
N MET A 274 -3.33 8.78 -34.87
CA MET A 274 -2.26 8.75 -33.86
C MET A 274 -2.32 9.94 -32.91
N SER A 275 -2.74 11.11 -33.39
CA SER A 275 -2.96 12.29 -32.55
C SER A 275 -4.13 12.08 -31.58
N GLU A 276 -5.21 11.45 -32.04
CA GLU A 276 -6.34 11.03 -31.19
C GLU A 276 -5.87 10.03 -30.12
N PHE A 277 -5.04 9.05 -30.49
CA PHE A 277 -4.47 8.08 -29.55
C PHE A 277 -3.58 8.77 -28.50
N ALA A 278 -2.70 9.68 -28.90
CA ALA A 278 -1.87 10.46 -27.99
C ALA A 278 -2.75 11.24 -26.98
N TYR A 279 -3.79 11.92 -27.47
CA TYR A 279 -4.72 12.67 -26.62
C TYR A 279 -5.47 11.77 -25.64
N LYS A 280 -5.95 10.59 -26.08
CA LYS A 280 -6.61 9.61 -25.20
C LYS A 280 -5.68 9.12 -24.11
N VAL A 281 -4.43 8.75 -24.44
CA VAL A 281 -3.42 8.27 -23.49
C VAL A 281 -3.08 9.35 -22.46
N GLU A 282 -2.98 10.62 -22.88
CA GLU A 282 -2.74 11.73 -21.96
C GLU A 282 -3.88 11.88 -20.94
N ARG A 283 -5.13 11.72 -21.38
CA ARG A 283 -6.33 11.77 -20.53
C ARG A 283 -6.54 10.56 -19.62
N LEU A 284 -5.78 9.47 -19.81
CA LEU A 284 -5.84 8.31 -18.93
C LEU A 284 -5.49 8.73 -17.50
N LYS A 285 -6.46 8.53 -16.60
CA LYS A 285 -6.27 8.75 -15.15
C LYS A 285 -5.36 7.65 -14.60
N PRO A 286 -4.18 8.01 -14.06
CA PRO A 286 -3.18 7.02 -13.65
C PRO A 286 -3.56 6.26 -12.39
N VAL A 287 -4.43 6.81 -11.55
CA VAL A 287 -4.84 6.21 -10.27
C VAL A 287 -6.33 6.45 -10.07
N GLN A 288 -7.04 5.39 -9.70
CA GLN A 288 -8.47 5.42 -9.41
C GLN A 288 -8.77 4.63 -8.15
N SER A 289 -9.82 5.01 -7.43
CA SER A 289 -10.16 4.35 -6.17
C SER A 289 -11.45 3.55 -6.30
N VAL A 290 -11.40 2.29 -5.88
CA VAL A 290 -12.53 1.38 -5.81
C VAL A 290 -12.58 0.76 -4.42
N GLY A 291 -13.50 1.25 -3.59
CA GLY A 291 -13.60 0.84 -2.19
C GLY A 291 -12.27 1.05 -1.45
N VAL A 292 -11.72 -0.04 -0.92
CA VAL A 292 -10.43 -0.04 -0.21
C VAL A 292 -9.22 0.05 -1.15
N LEU A 293 -9.42 -0.26 -2.43
CA LEU A 293 -8.34 -0.41 -3.40
C LEU A 293 -8.08 0.89 -4.16
N SER A 294 -6.81 1.13 -4.43
CA SER A 294 -6.30 2.13 -5.35
C SER A 294 -5.77 1.42 -6.59
N VAL A 295 -6.53 1.47 -7.68
CA VAL A 295 -6.21 0.87 -8.98
C VAL A 295 -5.25 1.79 -9.72
N GLU A 296 -4.04 1.31 -9.96
CA GLU A 296 -2.94 2.04 -10.60
C GLU A 296 -2.73 1.59 -12.04
N ALA A 297 -3.04 2.47 -12.99
CA ALA A 297 -2.82 2.30 -14.43
C ALA A 297 -1.57 3.06 -14.92
N ARG A 298 -0.66 3.43 -14.00
CA ARG A 298 0.58 4.18 -14.33
C ARG A 298 1.46 3.42 -15.32
N LYS A 299 1.63 2.12 -15.11
CA LYS A 299 2.43 1.25 -15.99
C LYS A 299 1.81 1.17 -17.38
N VAL A 300 0.49 0.98 -17.48
CA VAL A 300 -0.24 1.02 -18.76
C VAL A 300 -0.04 2.34 -19.47
N LYS A 301 -0.17 3.48 -18.77
CA LYS A 301 0.07 4.80 -19.37
C LYS A 301 1.49 4.92 -19.91
N GLN A 302 2.49 4.48 -19.14
CA GLN A 302 3.90 4.50 -19.55
C GLN A 302 4.16 3.62 -20.77
N LEU A 303 3.51 2.46 -20.87
CA LEU A 303 3.60 1.55 -22.01
C LEU A 303 2.94 2.13 -23.27
N LEU A 304 1.79 2.79 -23.13
CA LEU A 304 1.02 3.31 -24.27
C LEU A 304 1.54 4.63 -24.82
N THR A 305 2.10 5.49 -23.97
CA THR A 305 2.59 6.83 -24.37
C THR A 305 3.57 6.82 -25.56
N PRO A 306 4.59 5.92 -25.62
CA PRO A 306 5.55 5.94 -26.72
C PRO A 306 4.97 5.48 -28.06
N ILE A 307 3.87 4.70 -28.08
CA ILE A 307 3.32 4.11 -29.32
C ILE A 307 2.91 5.20 -30.33
N PRO A 308 1.96 6.11 -30.03
CA PRO A 308 1.56 7.15 -30.97
C PRO A 308 2.69 8.16 -31.22
N GLN A 309 3.58 8.39 -30.25
CA GLN A 309 4.71 9.31 -30.41
C GLN A 309 5.70 8.81 -31.46
N ARG A 310 6.07 7.52 -31.42
CA ARG A 310 6.94 6.89 -32.41
C ARG A 310 6.29 6.91 -33.79
N ALA A 311 5.04 6.44 -33.89
CA ALA A 311 4.29 6.44 -35.15
C ALA A 311 4.18 7.84 -35.77
N LEU A 312 3.81 8.87 -35.00
CA LEU A 312 3.76 10.26 -35.48
C LEU A 312 5.12 10.78 -35.93
N THR A 313 6.20 10.43 -35.24
CA THR A 313 7.56 10.85 -35.61
C THR A 313 7.94 10.27 -36.97
N THR A 314 7.65 8.99 -37.19
CA THR A 314 7.89 8.30 -38.47
C THR A 314 7.00 8.85 -39.59
N MET A 315 5.73 9.14 -39.33
CA MET A 315 4.84 9.76 -40.32
C MET A 315 5.29 11.17 -40.71
N LYS A 316 5.73 11.98 -39.73
CA LYS A 316 6.27 13.33 -39.98
C LYS A 316 7.57 13.29 -40.78
N SER A 317 8.46 12.34 -40.50
CA SER A 317 9.71 12.19 -41.26
C SER A 317 9.43 11.79 -42.72
N LEU A 318 8.47 10.88 -42.95
CA LEU A 318 8.00 10.52 -44.28
C LEU A 318 7.41 11.70 -45.04
N LEU A 319 6.53 12.47 -44.39
CA LEU A 319 5.93 13.66 -44.98
C LEU A 319 6.99 14.68 -45.38
N LEU A 320 7.98 14.95 -44.52
CA LEU A 320 9.07 15.86 -44.82
C LEU A 320 9.97 15.36 -45.95
N SER A 321 10.22 14.05 -46.03
CA SER A 321 10.95 13.45 -47.16
C SER A 321 10.19 13.66 -48.47
N ALA A 322 8.90 13.34 -48.49
CA ALA A 322 8.04 13.51 -49.65
C ALA A 322 7.93 14.99 -50.07
N LEU A 323 7.81 15.90 -49.10
CA LEU A 323 7.81 17.34 -49.35
C LEU A 323 9.13 17.79 -49.98
N ARG A 324 10.28 17.37 -49.44
CA ARG A 324 11.60 17.72 -49.98
C ARG A 324 11.78 17.20 -51.41
N GLU A 325 11.39 15.95 -51.67
CA GLU A 325 11.46 15.35 -53.00
C GLU A 325 10.56 16.08 -54.01
N LYS A 326 9.31 16.38 -53.65
CA LYS A 326 8.42 17.15 -54.52
C LYS A 326 8.90 18.59 -54.75
N CYS A 327 9.38 19.28 -53.71
CA CYS A 327 9.95 20.62 -53.85
C CYS A 327 11.14 20.61 -54.81
N LYS A 328 12.04 19.62 -54.67
CA LYS A 328 13.20 19.45 -55.55
C LYS A 328 12.76 19.18 -56.99
N ALA A 329 11.87 18.22 -57.21
CA ALA A 329 11.37 17.87 -58.54
C ALA A 329 10.65 19.05 -59.22
N THR A 330 9.81 19.77 -58.47
CA THR A 330 9.09 20.95 -58.98
C THR A 330 10.07 22.09 -59.29
N GLY A 331 11.05 22.33 -58.41
CA GLY A 331 12.10 23.33 -58.61
C GLY A 331 12.99 23.04 -59.82
N GLU A 332 13.37 21.77 -60.03
CA GLU A 332 14.11 21.34 -61.21
C GLU A 332 13.31 21.56 -62.50
N ARG A 333 12.00 21.27 -62.51
CA ARG A 333 11.13 21.55 -63.66
C ARG A 333 11.01 23.06 -63.95
N TYR A 334 10.84 23.90 -62.92
CA TYR A 334 10.86 25.36 -63.10
C TYR A 334 12.20 25.87 -63.63
N ALA A 335 13.32 25.30 -63.16
CA ALA A 335 14.66 25.70 -63.62
C ALA A 335 14.91 25.33 -65.09
N ILE A 336 14.48 24.12 -65.50
CA ILE A 336 14.54 23.68 -66.90
C ILE A 336 13.69 24.63 -67.78
N LEU A 337 12.45 24.89 -67.37
CA LEU A 337 11.55 25.77 -68.12
C LEU A 337 12.11 27.19 -68.24
N ASN A 338 12.60 27.77 -67.16
CA ASN A 338 13.19 29.11 -67.19
C ASN A 338 14.42 29.17 -68.09
N ARG A 339 15.29 28.16 -68.04
CA ARG A 339 16.47 28.10 -68.91
C ARG A 339 16.07 28.04 -70.39
N GLU A 340 15.06 27.24 -70.73
CA GLU A 340 14.55 27.17 -72.10
C GLU A 340 13.94 28.50 -72.59
N LEU A 341 13.28 29.25 -71.69
CA LEU A 341 12.74 30.58 -71.99
C LEU A 341 13.82 31.66 -72.07
N ASP A 342 14.94 31.50 -71.37
CA ASP A 342 16.08 32.42 -71.40
C ASP A 342 16.94 32.27 -72.67
N GLU A 343 16.95 31.08 -73.30
CA GLU A 343 17.65 30.77 -74.55
C GLU A 343 16.95 31.40 -75.78
N ARG A 344 16.94 32.74 -75.84
CA ARG A 344 16.31 33.50 -76.93
C ARG A 344 17.11 33.37 -78.24
N PRO A 345 16.50 32.86 -79.33
CA PRO A 345 17.19 32.72 -80.60
C PRO A 345 17.44 34.07 -81.28
N ALA A 346 18.65 34.24 -81.82
CA ALA A 346 19.05 35.44 -82.57
C ALA A 346 18.63 35.41 -84.06
N LYS A 347 18.25 34.24 -84.60
CA LYS A 347 17.86 34.07 -86.01
C LYS A 347 16.34 34.01 -86.15
N LEU A 348 15.82 34.59 -87.24
CA LEU A 348 14.37 34.72 -87.47
C LEU A 348 13.66 33.36 -87.60
N GLU A 349 14.28 32.39 -88.27
CA GLU A 349 13.71 31.04 -88.46
C GLU A 349 13.57 30.27 -87.14
N SER A 350 14.58 30.34 -86.28
CA SER A 350 14.52 29.72 -84.94
C SER A 350 13.61 30.49 -83.98
N PHE A 351 13.39 31.79 -84.22
CA PHE A 351 12.44 32.58 -83.45
C PHE A 351 10.98 32.15 -83.64
N VAL A 352 10.57 31.76 -84.85
CA VAL A 352 9.22 31.23 -85.10
C VAL A 352 9.00 29.91 -84.35
N ALA A 353 9.98 29.00 -84.37
CA ALA A 353 9.93 27.75 -83.62
C ALA A 353 9.90 27.98 -82.09
N TYR A 354 10.65 28.98 -81.61
CA TYR A 354 10.63 29.41 -80.22
C TYR A 354 9.26 29.95 -79.79
N LEU A 355 8.59 30.78 -80.60
CA LEU A 355 7.24 31.28 -80.30
C LEU A 355 6.21 30.15 -80.20
N GLN A 356 6.30 29.14 -81.06
CA GLN A 356 5.42 27.96 -80.99
C GLN A 356 5.67 27.15 -79.71
N ARG A 357 6.94 27.00 -79.30
CA ARG A 357 7.30 26.34 -78.04
C ARG A 357 6.80 27.14 -76.83
N LEU A 358 6.97 28.46 -76.84
CA LEU A 358 6.50 29.35 -75.77
C LEU A 358 4.98 29.32 -75.62
N ALA A 359 4.24 29.24 -76.73
CA ALA A 359 2.79 29.07 -76.71
C ALA A 359 2.37 27.73 -76.09
N ARG A 360 3.05 26.62 -76.43
CA ARG A 360 2.80 25.30 -75.82
C ARG A 360 3.13 25.28 -74.33
N SER A 361 4.28 25.84 -73.96
CA SER A 361 4.73 25.92 -72.59
C SER A 361 3.76 26.72 -71.71
N LYS A 362 3.24 27.85 -72.23
CA LYS A 362 2.17 28.61 -71.58
C LYS A 362 0.88 27.83 -71.37
N GLN A 363 0.52 26.96 -72.29
CA GLN A 363 -0.78 26.32 -72.28
C GLN A 363 -0.82 25.02 -71.47
N ASN A 364 0.26 24.23 -71.50
CA ASN A 364 0.29 22.90 -70.86
C ASN A 364 1.27 22.86 -69.68
N GLU A 365 2.54 23.19 -69.91
CA GLU A 365 3.61 23.01 -68.90
C GLU A 365 3.45 23.94 -67.70
N LEU A 366 3.01 25.19 -67.92
CA LEU A 366 2.71 26.13 -66.84
C LEU A 366 1.53 25.66 -65.99
N SER A 367 0.47 25.13 -66.60
CA SER A 367 -0.69 24.59 -65.87
C SER A 367 -0.30 23.36 -65.04
N GLU A 368 0.54 22.48 -65.58
CA GLU A 368 1.06 21.31 -64.86
C GLU A 368 1.98 21.70 -63.70
N LEU A 369 2.82 22.72 -63.88
CA LEU A 369 3.68 23.27 -62.83
C LEU A 369 2.88 23.94 -61.72
N GLU A 370 1.81 24.67 -62.06
CA GLU A 370 0.90 25.27 -61.07
C GLU A 370 0.19 24.19 -60.25
N ALA A 371 -0.27 23.10 -60.88
CA ALA A 371 -0.83 21.95 -60.17
C ALA A 371 0.20 21.25 -59.27
N ALA A 372 1.44 21.07 -59.74
CA ALA A 372 2.52 20.51 -58.94
C ALA A 372 2.88 21.39 -57.74
N LYS A 373 2.89 22.72 -57.93
CA LYS A 373 3.09 23.72 -56.86
C LYS A 373 1.97 23.64 -55.82
N ALA A 374 0.70 23.59 -56.25
CA ALA A 374 -0.43 23.44 -55.33
C ALA A 374 -0.30 22.15 -54.48
N GLY A 375 0.09 21.03 -55.10
CA GLY A 375 0.34 19.77 -54.37
C GLY A 375 1.55 19.80 -53.42
N VAL A 376 2.48 20.73 -53.59
CA VAL A 376 3.56 21.01 -52.62
C VAL A 376 3.05 21.88 -51.48
N GLU A 377 2.25 22.91 -51.79
CA GLU A 377 1.64 23.79 -50.79
C GLU A 377 0.71 23.03 -49.84
N GLU A 378 -0.09 22.08 -50.35
CA GLU A 378 -0.94 21.20 -49.54
C GLU A 378 -0.12 20.36 -48.55
N LEU A 379 0.95 19.72 -49.02
CA LEU A 379 1.85 18.94 -48.15
C LEU A 379 2.56 19.83 -47.12
N HIS A 380 2.92 21.05 -47.51
CA HIS A 380 3.55 22.01 -46.62
C HIS A 380 2.59 22.48 -45.51
N ILE A 381 1.30 22.72 -45.84
CA ILE A 381 0.27 23.03 -44.85
C ILE A 381 0.13 21.88 -43.85
N LEU A 382 0.11 20.64 -44.34
CA LEU A 382 0.01 19.45 -43.50
C LEU A 382 1.24 19.27 -42.61
N ALA A 383 2.45 19.55 -43.12
CA ALA A 383 3.69 19.45 -42.36
C ALA A 383 3.84 20.52 -41.26
N ARG A 384 3.08 21.61 -41.35
CA ARG A 384 3.08 22.71 -40.38
C ARG A 384 2.15 22.45 -39.19
N GLN A 385 1.15 21.57 -39.35
CA GLN A 385 0.26 21.12 -38.29
C GLN A 385 0.96 20.10 -37.40
#